data_AF-A0A7C5Z9X5-F1
#
_entry.id   AF-A0A7C5Z9X5-F1
#
_cell.length_a   1.000
_cell.length_b   1.000
_cell.length_c   1.000
_cell.angle_alpha   90.00
_cell.angle_beta   90.00
_cell.angle_gamma   90.00
#
_symmetry.space_group_name_H-M   'P 1'
#
loop_
_entity.id
_entity.type
_entity.pdbx_description
1 polymer ?
#
loop_
_entity_poly.entity_id
_entity_poly.type
_entity_poly.pdbx_seq_one_letter_code
_entity_poly.pdbx_strand_id
1 'polypeptide(L)'
;MLSKVLAPHEQLQREIWRGVRGKRAVALTFDAGGEANGARELLAYLRDAEVPATFFVTGMFVRRYPEIVREIAAQGHSIHNHSWSHPYFTKIEPTAIREELIKADEWVTSVTGRSTRPYWRPP
;
A
#
# COMPACT_ATOMS: atom_id res chain seq x y z
N MET A 1 -22.87 33.89 -3.42
CA MET A 1 -21.87 32.89 -3.86
C MET A 1 -22.46 31.51 -3.67
N LEU A 2 -22.89 30.86 -4.75
CA LEU A 2 -23.42 29.50 -4.71
C LEU A 2 -22.25 28.52 -4.61
N SER A 3 -22.06 27.90 -3.44
CA SER A 3 -21.21 26.73 -3.31
C SER A 3 -21.89 25.57 -4.04
N LYS A 4 -21.29 25.12 -5.14
CA LYS A 4 -21.69 23.85 -5.76
C LYS A 4 -21.35 22.73 -4.78
N VAL A 5 -22.37 22.06 -4.27
CA VAL A 5 -22.22 20.73 -3.65
C VAL A 5 -21.95 19.77 -4.80
N LEU A 6 -20.72 19.27 -4.89
CA LEU A 6 -20.30 18.31 -5.91
C LEU A 6 -20.94 16.94 -5.61
N ALA A 7 -21.23 16.18 -6.66
CA ALA A 7 -21.82 14.84 -6.52
C ALA A 7 -20.83 13.87 -5.84
N PRO A 8 -21.28 12.77 -5.20
CA PRO A 8 -20.40 11.84 -4.49
C PRO A 8 -19.29 11.21 -5.34
N HIS A 9 -19.47 11.14 -6.66
CA HIS A 9 -18.45 10.66 -7.60
C HIS A 9 -17.49 11.77 -8.07
N GLU A 10 -17.78 13.05 -7.87
CA GLU A 10 -16.81 14.13 -8.09
C GLU A 10 -15.83 14.29 -6.91
N GLN A 11 -16.03 13.51 -5.84
CA GLN A 11 -15.03 13.22 -4.81
C GLN A 11 -14.13 12.02 -5.16
N LEU A 12 -14.01 11.65 -6.45
CA LEU A 12 -13.06 10.63 -6.90
C LEU A 12 -11.61 11.06 -6.59
N GLN A 13 -11.12 10.53 -5.45
CA GLN A 13 -9.79 9.97 -5.24
C GLN A 13 -8.64 10.85 -5.76
N ARG A 14 -8.37 11.95 -5.03
CA ARG A 14 -7.15 12.75 -5.25
C ARG A 14 -5.91 11.88 -5.02
N GLU A 15 -4.96 11.95 -5.94
CA GLU A 15 -3.58 11.53 -5.68
C GLU A 15 -3.06 12.23 -4.41
N ILE A 16 -2.54 11.43 -3.46
CA ILE A 16 -1.96 11.92 -2.22
C ILE A 16 -0.44 11.81 -2.34
N TRP A 17 0.21 12.94 -2.64
CA TRP A 17 1.67 13.02 -2.73
C TRP A 17 2.32 13.76 -1.56
N ARG A 18 1.51 14.38 -0.68
CA ARG A 18 2.00 15.05 0.53
C ARG A 18 0.96 15.09 1.65
N GLY A 19 1.46 15.20 2.89
CA GLY A 19 0.64 15.44 4.07
C GLY A 19 0.05 16.86 4.15
N VAL A 20 -0.68 17.12 5.24
CA VAL A 20 -1.32 18.41 5.52
C VAL A 20 -0.24 19.47 5.78
N ARG A 21 -0.27 20.58 5.02
CA ARG A 21 0.66 21.70 5.24
C ARG A 21 0.51 22.27 6.66
N GLY A 22 1.61 22.72 7.23
CA GLY A 22 1.65 23.31 8.58
C GLY A 22 1.73 22.28 9.71
N LYS A 23 1.50 20.99 9.45
CA LYS A 23 1.85 19.94 10.41
C LYS A 23 3.34 19.60 10.29
N ARG A 24 4.03 19.58 11.44
CA ARG A 24 5.41 19.06 11.55
C ARG A 24 5.35 17.54 11.69
N ALA A 25 5.10 16.85 10.58
CA ALA A 25 5.02 15.40 10.54
C ALA A 25 5.56 14.87 9.21
N VAL A 26 6.08 13.66 9.24
CA VAL A 26 6.50 12.88 8.07
C VAL A 26 5.80 11.52 8.13
N ALA A 27 5.49 10.96 6.96
CA ALA A 27 4.96 9.61 6.83
C ALA A 27 6.00 8.73 6.15
N LEU A 28 6.40 7.65 6.80
CA LEU A 28 7.30 6.66 6.20
C LEU A 28 6.48 5.66 5.40
N THR A 29 6.86 5.48 4.14
CA THR A 29 6.22 4.50 3.27
C THR A 29 7.26 3.69 2.51
N PHE A 30 7.04 2.39 2.36
CA PHE A 30 7.96 1.48 1.68
C PHE A 30 7.23 0.71 0.58
N ASP A 31 7.88 0.52 -0.55
CA ASP A 31 7.40 -0.34 -1.63
C ASP A 31 8.08 -1.71 -1.53
N ALA A 32 7.27 -2.76 -1.43
CA ALA A 32 7.71 -4.13 -1.25
C ALA A 32 7.35 -4.96 -2.49
N GLY A 33 8.25 -4.94 -3.47
CA GLY A 33 8.15 -5.71 -4.71
C GLY A 33 9.40 -6.54 -5.07
N GLY A 34 10.49 -6.38 -4.30
CA GLY A 34 11.79 -7.01 -4.57
C GLY A 34 12.18 -8.12 -3.59
N GLU A 35 13.45 -8.13 -3.19
CA GLU A 35 14.00 -9.06 -2.20
C GLU A 35 13.76 -8.59 -0.76
N ALA A 36 13.72 -9.53 0.20
CA ALA A 36 13.38 -9.25 1.61
C ALA A 36 14.60 -9.19 2.57
N ASN A 37 15.83 -9.14 2.04
CA ASN A 37 17.06 -9.34 2.81
C ASN A 37 17.27 -8.35 3.99
N GLY A 38 16.65 -7.16 3.96
CA GLY A 38 16.68 -6.17 5.04
C GLY A 38 15.35 -5.94 5.76
N ALA A 39 14.30 -6.70 5.42
CA ALA A 39 12.95 -6.43 5.91
C ALA A 39 12.84 -6.61 7.44
N ARG A 40 13.47 -7.66 7.99
CA ARG A 40 13.43 -7.95 9.44
C ARG A 40 14.19 -6.91 10.25
N GLU A 41 15.33 -6.44 9.73
CA GLU A 41 16.12 -5.38 10.36
C GLU A 41 15.34 -4.07 10.38
N LEU A 42 14.73 -3.69 9.24
CA LEU A 42 13.85 -2.52 9.17
C LEU A 42 12.69 -2.60 10.17
N LEU A 43 12.01 -3.76 10.24
CA LEU A 43 10.90 -3.96 11.17
C LEU A 43 11.36 -3.88 12.62
N ALA A 44 12.53 -4.42 12.96
CA ALA A 44 13.11 -4.27 14.29
C ALA A 44 13.35 -2.79 14.63
N TYR A 45 13.96 -2.01 13.72
CA TYR A 45 14.18 -0.58 13.94
C TYR A 45 12.87 0.21 14.10
N LEU A 46 11.85 -0.07 13.28
CA LEU A 46 10.56 0.61 13.37
C LEU A 46 9.86 0.31 14.70
N ARG A 47 9.90 -0.95 15.15
CA ARG A 47 9.37 -1.37 16.45
C ARG A 47 10.11 -0.68 17.60
N ASP A 48 11.44 -0.72 17.59
CA ASP A 48 12.26 -0.18 18.68
C ASP A 48 12.15 1.36 18.77
N ALA A 49 11.93 2.02 17.64
CA ALA A 49 11.66 3.46 17.58
C ALA A 49 10.18 3.82 17.83
N GLU A 50 9.30 2.83 17.98
CA GLU A 50 7.84 3.00 18.09
C GLU A 50 7.23 3.81 16.93
N VAL A 51 7.80 3.69 15.73
CA VAL A 51 7.38 4.44 14.54
C VAL A 51 6.48 3.58 13.65
N PRO A 52 5.21 3.99 13.42
CA PRO A 52 4.37 3.31 12.44
C PRO A 52 4.82 3.66 11.01
N ALA A 53 4.66 2.70 10.11
CA ALA A 53 4.94 2.86 8.69
C ALA A 53 3.82 2.25 7.82
N THR A 54 3.84 2.61 6.55
CA THR A 54 2.96 2.06 5.53
C THR A 54 3.76 1.26 4.51
N PHE A 55 3.33 0.04 4.21
CA PHE A 55 3.95 -0.82 3.21
C PHE A 55 3.00 -1.01 2.03
N PHE A 56 3.42 -0.59 0.84
CA PHE A 56 2.74 -0.93 -0.41
C PHE A 56 3.36 -2.22 -0.95
N VAL A 57 2.62 -3.33 -0.87
CA VAL A 57 3.13 -4.66 -1.18
C VAL A 57 2.62 -5.12 -2.54
N THR A 58 3.49 -5.75 -3.33
CA THR A 58 3.04 -6.50 -4.51
C THR A 58 2.48 -7.85 -4.07
N GLY A 59 1.51 -8.37 -4.82
CA GLY A 59 1.01 -9.73 -4.55
C GLY A 59 2.08 -10.82 -4.75
N MET A 60 3.01 -10.64 -5.69
CA MET A 60 4.15 -11.55 -5.86
C MET A 60 5.10 -11.53 -4.66
N PHE A 61 5.36 -10.37 -4.05
CA PHE A 61 6.13 -10.28 -2.81
C PHE A 61 5.43 -11.01 -1.67
N VAL A 62 4.11 -10.83 -1.53
CA VAL A 62 3.29 -11.52 -0.51
C VAL A 62 3.35 -13.03 -0.67
N ARG A 63 3.27 -13.52 -1.91
CA ARG A 63 3.39 -14.95 -2.22
C ARG A 63 4.78 -15.49 -1.86
N ARG A 64 5.84 -14.72 -2.09
CA ARG A 64 7.23 -15.15 -1.87
C ARG A 64 7.66 -15.06 -0.40
N TYR A 65 7.20 -14.04 0.32
CA TYR A 65 7.60 -13.73 1.69
C TYR A 65 6.39 -13.55 2.64
N PRO A 66 5.48 -14.54 2.73
CA PRO A 66 4.24 -14.38 3.49
C PRO A 66 4.49 -14.17 4.99
N GLU A 67 5.56 -14.74 5.56
CA GLU A 67 5.97 -14.54 6.95
C GLU A 67 6.39 -13.09 7.23
N ILE A 68 7.10 -12.43 6.31
CA ILE A 68 7.45 -11.01 6.45
C ILE A 68 6.19 -10.15 6.44
N VAL A 69 5.26 -10.43 5.52
CA VAL A 69 4.01 -9.65 5.41
C VAL A 69 3.12 -9.84 6.65
N ARG A 70 3.08 -11.05 7.23
CA ARG A 70 2.41 -11.27 8.52
C ARG A 70 3.07 -10.47 9.64
N GLU A 71 4.39 -10.40 9.67
CA GLU A 71 5.12 -9.63 10.68
C GLU A 71 4.86 -8.14 10.56
N ILE A 72 4.84 -7.59 9.33
CA ILE A 72 4.41 -6.20 9.07
C ILE A 72 3.04 -5.95 9.69
N ALA A 73 2.07 -6.83 9.43
CA ALA A 73 0.71 -6.70 9.97
C ALA A 73 0.68 -6.82 11.50
N ALA A 74 1.39 -7.79 12.06
CA ALA A 74 1.44 -8.06 13.49
C ALA A 74 2.06 -6.91 14.30
N GLN A 75 3.03 -6.19 13.73
CA GLN A 75 3.63 -4.99 14.33
C GLN A 75 2.76 -3.73 14.19
N GLY A 76 1.54 -3.85 13.64
CA GLY A 76 0.58 -2.75 13.57
C GLY A 76 0.81 -1.77 12.41
N HIS A 77 1.71 -2.09 11.47
CA HIS A 77 1.90 -1.29 10.27
C HIS A 77 0.73 -1.42 9.30
N SER A 78 0.52 -0.38 8.49
CA SER A 78 -0.49 -0.38 7.42
C SER A 78 0.04 -1.09 6.19
N ILE A 79 -0.81 -1.89 5.53
CA ILE A 79 -0.46 -2.60 4.28
C ILE A 79 -1.44 -2.20 3.19
N HIS A 80 -0.90 -1.73 2.07
CA HIS A 80 -1.66 -1.25 0.91
C HIS A 80 -1.12 -1.85 -0.38
N ASN A 81 -1.82 -1.57 -1.49
CA ASN A 81 -1.64 -2.33 -2.73
C ASN A 81 -0.55 -1.72 -3.62
N HIS A 82 0.35 -2.54 -4.13
CA HIS A 82 1.34 -2.15 -5.12
C HIS A 82 1.27 -2.99 -6.40
N SER A 83 0.05 -3.36 -6.82
CA SER A 83 -0.25 -4.30 -7.91
C SER A 83 0.12 -5.76 -7.59
N TRP A 84 -0.21 -6.68 -8.49
CA TRP A 84 0.12 -8.09 -8.32
C TRP A 84 1.55 -8.40 -8.78
N SER A 85 1.88 -8.02 -10.02
CA SER A 85 3.11 -8.36 -10.74
C SER A 85 4.00 -7.17 -11.09
N HIS A 86 3.65 -5.96 -10.62
CA HIS A 86 4.39 -4.72 -10.86
C HIS A 86 4.49 -4.29 -12.35
N PRO A 87 3.41 -4.34 -13.16
CA PRO A 87 3.46 -3.88 -14.54
C PRO A 87 3.39 -2.36 -14.61
N TYR A 88 3.99 -1.77 -15.65
CA TYR A 88 3.76 -0.36 -15.95
C TYR A 88 2.28 -0.11 -16.27
N PHE A 89 1.55 0.54 -15.37
CA PHE A 89 0.11 0.81 -15.53
C PHE A 89 -0.20 1.65 -16.79
N THR A 90 0.77 2.43 -17.27
CA THR A 90 0.67 3.20 -18.52
C THR A 90 0.74 2.35 -19.79
N LYS A 91 1.02 1.05 -19.67
CA LYS A 91 1.22 0.12 -20.79
C LYS A 91 0.20 -1.02 -20.82
N ILE A 92 -0.79 -1.01 -19.93
CA ILE A 92 -1.80 -2.06 -19.82
C ILE A 92 -3.20 -1.45 -19.76
N GLU A 93 -4.19 -2.24 -20.15
CA GLU A 93 -5.59 -1.79 -20.17
C GLU A 93 -6.14 -1.60 -18.74
N PRO A 94 -7.14 -0.71 -18.56
CA PRO A 94 -7.78 -0.50 -17.25
C PRO A 94 -8.34 -1.77 -16.60
N THR A 95 -8.78 -2.74 -17.40
CA THR A 95 -9.24 -4.06 -16.92
C THR A 95 -8.09 -4.85 -16.31
N ALA A 96 -6.92 -4.85 -16.95
CA ALA A 96 -5.71 -5.49 -16.41
C ALA A 96 -5.21 -4.80 -15.13
N ILE A 97 -5.28 -3.46 -15.05
CA ILE A 97 -4.99 -2.73 -13.80
C ILE A 97 -5.93 -3.20 -12.68
N ARG A 98 -7.23 -3.34 -12.97
CA ARG A 98 -8.21 -3.81 -11.99
C ARG A 98 -7.90 -5.22 -11.49
N GLU A 99 -7.53 -6.12 -12.39
CA GLU A 99 -7.15 -7.51 -12.06
C GLU A 99 -5.89 -7.53 -11.18
N GLU A 100 -4.88 -6.73 -11.51
CA GLU A 100 -3.66 -6.56 -10.72
C GLU A 100 -3.96 -6.13 -9.28
N LEU A 101 -4.81 -5.11 -9.11
CA LEU A 101 -5.20 -4.61 -7.79
C LEU A 101 -6.02 -5.64 -7.00
N ILE A 102 -7.01 -6.30 -7.63
CA ILE A 102 -7.87 -7.29 -6.96
C ILE A 102 -7.05 -8.48 -6.50
N LYS A 103 -6.22 -9.04 -7.38
CA LYS A 103 -5.44 -10.24 -7.08
C LYS A 103 -4.42 -9.98 -5.97
N ALA A 104 -3.79 -8.81 -5.96
CA ALA A 104 -2.91 -8.41 -4.87
C ALA A 104 -3.65 -8.30 -3.52
N ASP A 105 -4.85 -7.69 -3.53
CA ASP A 105 -5.68 -7.56 -2.33
C ASP A 105 -6.11 -8.91 -1.76
N GLU A 106 -6.52 -9.86 -2.62
CA GLU A 106 -6.89 -11.22 -2.22
C GLU A 106 -5.74 -11.95 -1.53
N TRP A 107 -4.52 -11.83 -2.06
CA TRP A 107 -3.34 -12.46 -1.48
C TRP A 107 -2.89 -11.82 -0.17
N VAL A 108 -2.94 -10.49 -0.07
CA VAL A 108 -2.68 -9.82 1.22
C VAL A 108 -3.71 -10.22 2.26
N THR A 109 -4.99 -10.25 1.88
CA THR A 109 -6.09 -10.62 2.77
C THR A 109 -5.97 -12.07 3.23
N SER A 110 -5.60 -13.00 2.34
CA SER A 110 -5.43 -14.41 2.72
C SER A 110 -4.28 -14.65 3.69
N VAL A 111 -3.22 -13.83 3.64
CA VAL A 111 -2.04 -13.94 4.50
C VAL A 111 -2.24 -13.21 5.83
N THR A 112 -2.90 -12.05 5.83
CA THR A 112 -2.94 -11.13 6.97
C THR A 112 -4.32 -10.93 7.60
N GLY A 113 -5.39 -11.34 6.92
CA GLY A 113 -6.76 -11.03 7.28
C GLY A 113 -7.15 -9.56 7.06
N ARG A 114 -6.30 -8.74 6.41
CA ARG A 114 -6.52 -7.31 6.18
C ARG A 114 -6.62 -7.00 4.69
N SER A 115 -7.61 -6.21 4.30
CA SER A 115 -7.68 -5.67 2.93
C SER A 115 -6.67 -4.54 2.74
N THR A 116 -6.16 -4.43 1.52
CA THR A 116 -5.27 -3.35 1.07
C THR A 116 -5.99 -2.03 0.77
N ARG A 117 -7.33 -2.06 0.68
CA ARG A 117 -8.14 -0.86 0.39
C ARG A 117 -8.07 0.17 1.52
N PRO A 118 -8.28 1.47 1.23
CA PRO A 118 -8.60 2.05 -0.08
C PRO A 118 -7.37 2.48 -0.89
N TYR A 119 -6.15 2.37 -0.34
CA TYR A 119 -4.96 2.97 -0.94
C TYR A 119 -4.20 1.98 -1.82
N TRP A 120 -3.60 2.53 -2.87
CA TRP A 120 -2.68 1.83 -3.74
C TRP A 120 -1.63 2.81 -4.26
N ARG A 121 -0.49 2.28 -4.70
CA ARG A 121 0.57 3.04 -5.37
C ARG A 121 0.88 2.36 -6.71
N PRO A 122 0.87 3.09 -7.85
CA PRO A 122 1.23 2.51 -9.14
C PRO A 122 2.69 2.02 -9.12
N PRO A 123 3.01 0.94 -9.86
CA PRO A 123 4.38 0.53 -10.20
C PRO A 123 5.19 1.60 -10.95
#